data_AF-A0A4Z0D886-F1
#
_entry.id   AF-A0A4Z0D886-F1
#
_cell.length_a   1.000
_cell.length_b   1.000
_cell.length_c   1.000
_cell.angle_alpha   90.00
_cell.angle_beta   90.00
_cell.angle_gamma   90.00
#
_symmetry.space_group_name_H-M   'P 1'
#
loop_
_entity.id
_entity.type
_entity.pdbx_description
1 polymer ?
#
loop_
_entity_poly.entity_id
_entity_poly.type
_entity_poly.pdbx_seq_one_letter_code
_entity_poly.pdbx_strand_id
1 'polypeptide(L)'
;MTKRTYLEIKTILIILFAVYVSFMIMDIFYSNLFIYSNYLKFIGIVLVGVLTFVERKHSISIKDINLLNLAMILTIISDYFLLFEGNNYIIGIGIFSLAHLIHGIRMEKNKTKVIFIRYISYLIITITLYSVFLDTPYEIDLIVFVSLFYFANLLSNLLRALDVYRHNKFPLINSSLLVAGFILFLLCDINVAIYNVVPLNTANIFLYILSDLSLRLMWFFYLPSQIFIALSGLDFEY
;
A
#
# COMPACT_ATOMS: atom_id res chain seq x y z
N MET A 1 -10.61 24.55 -8.97
CA MET A 1 -11.32 23.27 -9.29
C MET A 1 -12.76 23.52 -9.76
N THR A 2 -13.36 22.72 -10.67
CA THR A 2 -14.78 22.89 -11.02
C THR A 2 -15.71 22.41 -9.88
N LYS A 3 -16.84 23.08 -9.66
CA LYS A 3 -17.84 22.69 -8.64
C LYS A 3 -18.29 21.23 -8.80
N ARG A 4 -18.38 20.75 -10.04
CA ARG A 4 -18.75 19.36 -10.36
C ARG A 4 -17.67 18.38 -9.90
N THR A 5 -16.40 18.60 -10.26
CA THR A 5 -15.31 17.69 -9.84
C THR A 5 -15.14 17.65 -8.32
N TYR A 6 -15.28 18.79 -7.65
CA TYR A 6 -15.26 18.84 -6.19
C TYR A 6 -16.37 17.98 -5.56
N LEU A 7 -17.59 18.06 -6.10
CA LEU A 7 -18.72 17.24 -5.66
C LEU A 7 -18.47 15.75 -5.93
N GLU A 8 -17.89 15.39 -7.08
CA GLU A 8 -17.50 14.02 -7.43
C GLU A 8 -16.50 13.46 -6.40
N ILE A 9 -15.39 14.17 -6.12
CA ILE A 9 -14.38 13.77 -5.13
C ILE A 9 -14.99 13.64 -3.73
N LYS A 10 -15.76 14.65 -3.28
CA LYS A 10 -16.40 14.63 -1.96
C LYS A 10 -17.36 13.44 -1.81
N THR A 11 -18.12 13.14 -2.86
CA THR A 11 -19.05 12.00 -2.85
C THR A 11 -18.29 10.68 -2.73
N ILE A 12 -17.21 10.51 -3.50
CA ILE A 12 -16.36 9.31 -3.42
C ILE A 12 -15.76 9.16 -2.02
N LEU A 13 -15.26 10.24 -1.40
CA LEU A 13 -14.70 10.20 -0.05
C LEU A 13 -15.75 9.82 1.02
N ILE A 14 -16.99 10.29 0.89
CA ILE A 14 -18.09 9.90 1.78
C ILE A 14 -18.40 8.40 1.63
N ILE A 15 -18.45 7.89 0.40
CA ILE A 15 -18.66 6.47 0.13
C ILE A 15 -17.49 5.64 0.69
N LEU A 16 -16.25 6.07 0.46
CA LEU A 16 -15.05 5.43 1.01
C LEU A 16 -15.08 5.36 2.53
N PHE A 17 -15.48 6.45 3.19
CA PHE A 17 -15.63 6.47 4.64
C PHE A 17 -16.71 5.48 5.12
N ALA A 18 -17.87 5.44 4.44
CA ALA A 18 -18.92 4.49 4.76
C ALA A 18 -18.48 3.03 4.57
N VAL A 19 -17.78 2.72 3.46
CA VAL A 19 -17.20 1.40 3.20
C VAL A 19 -16.18 1.03 4.26
N TYR A 20 -15.27 1.96 4.59
CA TYR A 20 -14.24 1.78 5.62
C TYR A 20 -14.85 1.43 6.97
N VAL A 21 -15.78 2.25 7.46
CA VAL A 21 -16.46 2.01 8.74
C VAL A 21 -17.21 0.68 8.71
N SER A 22 -17.87 0.35 7.60
CA SER A 22 -18.65 -0.88 7.47
C SER A 22 -17.77 -2.12 7.63
N PHE A 23 -16.69 -2.25 6.86
CA PHE A 23 -15.84 -3.45 6.97
C PHE A 23 -15.06 -3.47 8.29
N MET A 24 -14.70 -2.32 8.87
CA MET A 24 -14.04 -2.28 10.18
C MET A 24 -14.98 -2.78 11.29
N ILE A 25 -16.27 -2.43 11.26
CA ILE A 25 -17.27 -2.99 12.18
C ILE A 25 -17.38 -4.50 12.00
N MET A 26 -17.39 -4.98 10.75
CA MET A 26 -17.44 -6.42 10.46
C MET A 26 -16.22 -7.16 11.01
N ASP A 27 -15.01 -6.65 10.77
CA ASP A 27 -13.77 -7.27 11.25
C ASP A 27 -13.63 -7.25 12.78
N ILE A 28 -14.15 -6.22 13.45
CA ILE A 28 -14.05 -6.07 14.92
C ILE A 28 -15.11 -6.91 15.64
N PHE A 29 -16.35 -6.90 15.16
CA PHE A 29 -17.50 -7.44 15.90
C PHE A 29 -18.07 -8.73 15.31
N TYR A 30 -17.80 -9.05 14.03
CA TYR A 30 -18.49 -10.12 13.29
C TYR A 30 -17.53 -10.97 12.47
N SER A 31 -16.73 -11.81 13.15
CA SER A 31 -15.74 -12.70 12.52
C SER A 31 -16.34 -13.67 11.49
N ASN A 32 -17.63 -14.02 11.61
CA ASN A 32 -18.35 -14.87 10.66
C ASN A 32 -18.64 -14.20 9.30
N LEU A 33 -18.45 -12.89 9.18
CA LEU A 33 -18.69 -12.13 7.94
C LEU A 33 -17.40 -11.83 7.16
N PHE A 34 -16.30 -12.54 7.44
CA PHE A 34 -14.98 -12.31 6.84
C PHE A 34 -15.00 -12.21 5.31
N ILE A 35 -15.74 -13.09 4.62
CA ILE A 35 -15.85 -13.08 3.16
C ILE A 35 -16.46 -11.76 2.66
N TYR A 36 -17.54 -11.29 3.29
CA TYR A 36 -18.20 -10.04 2.93
C TYR A 36 -17.32 -8.82 3.24
N SER A 37 -16.56 -8.89 4.33
CA SER A 37 -15.54 -7.88 4.66
C SER A 37 -14.47 -7.77 3.57
N ASN A 38 -13.95 -8.89 3.05
CA ASN A 38 -12.98 -8.88 1.95
C ASN A 38 -13.52 -8.23 0.67
N TYR A 39 -14.79 -8.46 0.34
CA TYR A 39 -15.42 -7.74 -0.79
C TYR A 39 -15.50 -6.23 -0.55
N LEU A 40 -15.90 -5.79 0.65
CA LEU A 40 -15.94 -4.35 0.98
C LEU A 40 -14.55 -3.71 0.96
N LYS A 41 -13.53 -4.41 1.50
CA LYS A 41 -12.12 -4.00 1.44
C LYS A 41 -11.69 -3.78 -0.01
N PHE A 42 -11.94 -4.76 -0.87
CA PHE A 42 -11.60 -4.66 -2.29
C PHE A 42 -12.37 -3.53 -3.00
N ILE A 43 -13.67 -3.36 -2.73
CA ILE A 43 -14.46 -2.23 -3.23
C ILE A 43 -13.83 -0.90 -2.80
N GLY A 44 -13.36 -0.80 -1.55
CA GLY A 44 -12.64 0.36 -1.05
C GLY A 44 -11.41 0.69 -1.89
N ILE A 45 -10.55 -0.29 -2.17
CA ILE A 45 -9.36 -0.11 -3.00
C ILE A 45 -9.71 0.29 -4.44
N VAL A 46 -10.73 -0.34 -5.04
CA VAL A 46 -11.22 0.05 -6.38
C VAL A 46 -11.71 1.49 -6.40
N LEU A 47 -12.46 1.92 -5.37
CA LEU A 47 -12.92 3.29 -5.23
C LEU A 47 -11.76 4.29 -5.08
N VAL A 48 -10.69 3.91 -4.36
CA VAL A 48 -9.46 4.71 -4.30
C VAL A 48 -8.81 4.84 -5.69
N GLY A 49 -8.77 3.76 -6.49
CA GLY A 49 -8.31 3.86 -7.87
C GLY A 49 -9.20 4.76 -8.73
N VAL A 50 -10.53 4.67 -8.61
CA VAL A 50 -11.47 5.55 -9.32
C VAL A 50 -11.25 7.02 -8.94
N LEU A 51 -10.95 7.30 -7.67
CA LEU A 51 -10.65 8.65 -7.19
C LEU A 51 -9.50 9.29 -7.99
N THR A 52 -8.39 8.57 -8.22
CA THR A 52 -7.24 9.13 -8.96
C THR A 52 -7.57 9.42 -10.43
N PHE A 53 -8.50 8.68 -11.04
CA PHE A 53 -8.98 9.00 -12.40
C PHE A 53 -9.84 10.28 -12.43
N VAL A 54 -10.65 10.53 -11.40
CA VAL A 54 -11.46 11.76 -11.27
C VAL A 54 -10.55 12.97 -11.05
N GLU A 55 -9.51 12.82 -10.24
CA GLU A 55 -8.52 13.86 -9.94
C GLU A 55 -7.72 14.33 -11.17
N ARG A 56 -7.63 13.53 -12.23
CA ARG A 56 -6.91 13.86 -13.47
C ARG A 56 -7.26 15.23 -14.05
N LYS A 57 -8.50 15.70 -13.85
CA LYS A 57 -8.96 17.03 -14.32
C LYS A 57 -8.26 18.19 -13.60
N HIS A 58 -7.74 17.95 -12.39
CA HIS A 58 -7.11 18.93 -11.51
C HIS A 58 -5.85 18.35 -10.85
N SER A 59 -5.06 17.59 -11.61
CA SER A 59 -3.81 17.03 -11.09
C SER A 59 -2.67 18.03 -11.17
N ILE A 60 -1.71 17.97 -10.25
CA ILE A 60 -0.48 18.80 -10.26
C ILE A 60 0.25 18.72 -11.61
N SER A 61 0.25 17.53 -12.23
CA SER A 61 0.91 17.30 -13.51
C SER A 61 0.35 16.04 -14.17
N ILE A 62 0.15 16.09 -15.50
CA ILE A 62 -0.33 14.94 -16.27
C ILE A 62 0.60 13.71 -16.14
N LYS A 63 1.91 13.94 -16.05
CA LYS A 63 2.89 12.87 -15.86
C LYS A 63 2.77 12.26 -14.46
N ASP A 64 2.51 13.10 -13.45
CA ASP A 64 2.35 12.65 -12.06
C ASP A 64 1.13 11.74 -11.92
N ILE A 65 -0.03 12.21 -12.39
CA ILE A 65 -1.29 11.48 -12.25
C ILE A 65 -1.31 10.19 -13.08
N ASN A 66 -0.64 10.15 -14.24
CA ASN A 66 -0.51 8.92 -15.01
C ASN A 66 0.31 7.86 -14.27
N LEU A 67 1.40 8.27 -13.59
CA LEU A 67 2.19 7.35 -12.76
C LEU A 67 1.39 6.91 -11.53
N LEU A 68 0.64 7.82 -10.89
CA LEU A 68 -0.22 7.48 -9.77
C LEU A 68 -1.32 6.49 -10.17
N ASN A 69 -2.01 6.72 -11.29
CA ASN A 69 -3.01 5.81 -11.83
C ASN A 69 -2.43 4.43 -12.13
N LEU A 70 -1.24 4.37 -12.74
CA LEU A 70 -0.57 3.10 -13.01
C LEU A 70 -0.23 2.35 -11.71
N ALA A 71 0.29 3.06 -10.71
CA ALA A 71 0.57 2.46 -9.40
C ALA A 71 -0.72 1.93 -8.75
N MET A 72 -1.82 2.69 -8.79
CA MET A 72 -3.11 2.27 -8.23
C MET A 72 -3.74 1.09 -8.97
N ILE A 73 -3.58 0.98 -10.29
CA ILE A 73 -4.01 -0.21 -11.04
C ILE A 73 -3.23 -1.44 -10.56
N LEU A 74 -1.91 -1.32 -10.40
CA LEU A 74 -1.08 -2.41 -9.87
C LEU A 74 -1.48 -2.77 -8.44
N THR A 75 -1.77 -1.79 -7.58
CA THR A 75 -2.32 -1.98 -6.23
C THR A 75 -3.62 -2.78 -6.27
N ILE A 76 -4.60 -2.40 -7.12
CA ILE A 76 -5.87 -3.13 -7.26
C ILE A 76 -5.63 -4.58 -7.69
N ILE A 77 -4.78 -4.81 -8.68
CA ILE A 77 -4.47 -6.17 -9.15
C ILE A 77 -3.82 -6.97 -8.02
N SER A 78 -2.91 -6.36 -7.27
CA SER A 78 -2.25 -7.02 -6.15
C SER A 78 -3.23 -7.36 -5.02
N ASP A 79 -4.09 -6.42 -4.62
CA ASP A 79 -5.11 -6.63 -3.59
C ASP A 79 -6.09 -7.74 -3.96
N TYR A 80 -6.39 -7.93 -5.25
CA TYR A 80 -7.18 -9.08 -5.69
C TYR A 80 -6.49 -10.41 -5.32
N PHE A 81 -5.19 -10.54 -5.59
CA PHE A 81 -4.45 -11.75 -5.24
C PHE A 81 -4.35 -11.94 -3.72
N LEU A 82 -4.14 -10.86 -2.96
CA LEU A 82 -4.01 -10.94 -1.51
C LEU A 82 -5.35 -11.24 -0.80
N LEU A 83 -6.48 -10.80 -1.34
CA LEU A 83 -7.79 -10.96 -0.70
C LEU A 83 -8.55 -12.22 -1.12
N PHE A 84 -8.37 -12.68 -2.36
CA PHE A 84 -9.20 -13.74 -2.95
C PHE A 84 -8.41 -14.97 -3.38
N GLU A 85 -7.16 -14.81 -3.80
CA GLU A 85 -6.32 -15.92 -4.30
C GLU A 85 -5.39 -16.41 -3.19
N GLY A 86 -5.96 -17.04 -2.16
CA GLY A 86 -5.28 -17.42 -0.91
C GLY A 86 -4.07 -18.37 -1.01
N ASN A 87 -3.67 -18.79 -2.22
CA ASN A 87 -2.43 -19.56 -2.48
C ASN A 87 -1.38 -18.78 -3.29
N ASN A 88 -1.71 -17.57 -3.75
CA ASN A 88 -0.92 -16.80 -4.71
C ASN A 88 -0.38 -15.49 -4.13
N TYR A 89 -0.15 -15.42 -2.80
CA TYR A 89 0.36 -14.23 -2.12
C TYR A 89 1.67 -13.70 -2.71
N ILE A 90 2.56 -14.59 -3.16
CA ILE A 90 3.83 -14.24 -3.81
C ILE A 90 3.58 -13.36 -5.06
N ILE A 91 2.56 -13.68 -5.86
CA ILE A 91 2.18 -12.90 -7.04
C ILE A 91 1.68 -11.52 -6.61
N GLY A 92 0.81 -11.46 -5.60
CA GLY A 92 0.34 -10.21 -5.00
C GLY A 92 1.50 -9.32 -4.57
N ILE A 93 2.37 -9.81 -3.68
CA ILE A 93 3.52 -9.05 -3.15
C ILE A 93 4.48 -8.62 -4.27
N GLY A 94 4.69 -9.47 -5.28
CA GLY A 94 5.48 -9.14 -6.47
C GLY A 94 4.89 -7.97 -7.26
N ILE A 95 3.58 -7.97 -7.51
CA ILE A 95 2.89 -6.86 -8.19
C ILE A 95 2.89 -5.59 -7.33
N PHE A 96 2.75 -5.72 -6.00
CA PHE A 96 2.87 -4.59 -5.07
C PHE A 96 4.26 -3.94 -5.13
N SER A 97 5.30 -4.75 -5.28
CA SER A 97 6.68 -4.25 -5.46
C SER A 97 6.81 -3.43 -6.74
N LEU A 98 6.13 -3.81 -7.83
CA LEU A 98 6.06 -3.00 -9.05
C LEU A 98 5.31 -1.68 -8.81
N ALA A 99 4.21 -1.69 -8.06
CA ALA A 99 3.51 -0.45 -7.67
C ALA A 99 4.46 0.51 -6.92
N HIS A 100 5.29 -0.02 -6.02
CA HIS A 100 6.32 0.77 -5.34
C HIS A 100 7.39 1.33 -6.27
N LEU A 101 7.83 0.59 -7.29
CA LEU A 101 8.72 1.13 -8.31
C LEU A 101 8.10 2.35 -9.00
N ILE A 102 6.83 2.26 -9.39
CA ILE A 102 6.12 3.37 -10.04
C ILE A 102 5.99 4.58 -9.09
N HIS A 103 5.66 4.36 -7.82
CA HIS A 103 5.64 5.43 -6.81
C HIS A 103 7.02 6.09 -6.63
N GLY A 104 8.10 5.31 -6.65
CA GLY A 104 9.47 5.85 -6.60
C GLY A 104 9.73 6.79 -7.77
N ILE A 105 9.40 6.36 -8.99
CA ILE A 105 9.54 7.15 -10.22
C ILE A 105 8.69 8.44 -10.16
N ARG A 106 7.48 8.35 -9.62
CA ARG A 106 6.58 9.50 -9.41
C ARG A 106 7.24 10.58 -8.55
N MET A 107 7.83 10.20 -7.42
CA MET A 107 8.44 11.13 -6.45
C MET A 107 9.75 11.76 -6.94
N GLU A 108 10.51 11.09 -7.81
CA GLU A 108 11.77 11.62 -8.35
C GLU A 108 11.82 11.58 -9.89
N LYS A 109 11.06 12.46 -10.54
CA LYS A 109 10.85 12.51 -12.00
C LYS A 109 12.13 12.51 -12.87
N ASN A 110 13.26 12.97 -12.34
CA ASN A 110 14.55 13.07 -13.05
C ASN A 110 15.57 12.00 -12.64
N LYS A 111 15.21 11.08 -11.74
CA LYS A 111 16.11 10.04 -11.21
C LYS A 111 15.62 8.63 -11.52
N THR A 112 14.76 8.47 -12.52
CA THR A 112 14.20 7.17 -12.97
C THR A 112 15.27 6.09 -13.10
N LYS A 113 16.40 6.38 -13.76
CA LYS A 113 17.51 5.42 -13.91
C LYS A 113 18.07 4.96 -12.55
N VAL A 114 18.26 5.88 -11.62
CA VAL A 114 18.78 5.59 -10.27
C VAL A 114 17.78 4.72 -9.48
N ILE A 115 16.49 5.01 -9.62
CA ILE A 115 15.41 4.23 -8.98
C ILE A 115 15.37 2.81 -9.53
N PHE A 116 15.43 2.65 -10.86
CA PHE A 116 15.48 1.33 -11.50
C PHE A 116 16.73 0.55 -11.07
N ILE A 117 17.91 1.19 -11.07
CA ILE A 117 19.15 0.52 -10.62
C ILE A 117 18.97 0.02 -9.19
N ARG A 118 18.45 0.86 -8.29
CA ARG A 118 18.22 0.48 -6.89
C ARG A 118 17.20 -0.67 -6.76
N TYR A 119 16.12 -0.63 -7.51
CA TYR A 119 15.12 -1.71 -7.56
C TYR A 119 15.77 -3.04 -7.97
N ILE A 120 16.57 -3.02 -9.05
CA ILE A 120 17.32 -4.20 -9.50
C ILE A 120 18.37 -4.62 -8.48
N SER A 121 19.05 -3.69 -7.81
CA SER A 121 19.98 -4.01 -6.73
C SER A 121 19.29 -4.74 -5.58
N TYR A 122 18.12 -4.26 -5.14
CA TYR A 122 17.33 -4.94 -4.11
C TYR A 122 16.92 -6.34 -4.56
N LEU A 123 16.49 -6.49 -5.82
CA LEU A 123 16.10 -7.78 -6.39
C LEU A 123 17.27 -8.77 -6.39
N ILE A 124 18.45 -8.34 -6.89
CA ILE A 124 19.67 -9.15 -6.92
C ILE A 124 20.07 -9.53 -5.50
N ILE A 125 20.08 -8.58 -4.55
CA ILE A 125 20.42 -8.86 -3.15
C ILE A 125 19.48 -9.92 -2.57
N THR A 126 18.17 -9.81 -2.80
CA THR A 126 17.20 -10.80 -2.27
C THR A 126 17.31 -12.16 -2.94
N ILE A 127 17.62 -12.23 -4.25
CA ILE A 127 17.87 -13.50 -4.95
C ILE A 127 19.15 -14.15 -4.42
N THR A 128 20.22 -13.39 -4.25
CA THR A 128 21.48 -13.88 -3.68
C THR A 128 21.25 -14.40 -2.27
N LEU A 129 20.54 -13.63 -1.42
CA LEU A 129 20.18 -14.08 -0.07
C LEU A 129 19.39 -15.40 -0.12
N TYR A 130 18.36 -15.49 -0.95
CA TYR A 130 17.59 -16.73 -1.10
C TYR A 130 18.48 -17.92 -1.49
N SER A 131 19.39 -17.73 -2.46
CA SER A 131 20.30 -18.78 -2.91
C SER A 131 21.24 -19.29 -1.81
N VAL A 132 21.68 -18.43 -0.87
CA VAL A 132 22.49 -18.86 0.27
C VAL A 132 21.71 -19.78 1.21
N PHE A 133 20.40 -19.57 1.36
CA PHE A 133 19.56 -20.38 2.25
C PHE A 133 19.11 -21.71 1.63
N LEU A 134 19.15 -21.86 0.30
CA LEU A 134 18.83 -23.12 -0.38
C LEU A 134 19.73 -24.28 0.05
N ASP A 135 20.99 -24.00 0.38
CA ASP A 135 21.98 -25.01 0.79
C ASP A 135 22.02 -25.21 2.32
N THR A 136 21.14 -24.55 3.07
CA THR A 136 21.08 -24.66 4.53
C THR A 136 20.02 -25.67 4.98
N PRO A 137 20.17 -26.29 6.17
CA PRO A 137 19.14 -27.17 6.72
C PRO A 137 17.87 -26.41 7.19
N TYR A 138 17.84 -25.08 7.05
CA TYR A 138 16.70 -24.26 7.45
C TYR A 138 15.78 -24.04 6.25
N GLU A 139 14.58 -24.61 6.30
CA GLU A 139 13.54 -24.37 5.29
C GLU A 139 12.92 -22.98 5.51
N ILE A 140 13.39 -21.98 4.76
CA ILE A 140 12.78 -20.64 4.72
C ILE A 140 11.99 -20.49 3.42
N ASP A 141 10.70 -20.21 3.55
CA ASP A 141 9.80 -20.03 2.41
C ASP A 141 10.22 -18.80 1.56
N LEU A 142 10.14 -18.96 0.23
CA LEU A 142 10.37 -17.92 -0.78
C LEU A 142 9.57 -16.63 -0.47
N ILE A 143 8.37 -16.75 0.09
CA ILE A 143 7.53 -15.60 0.44
C ILE A 143 8.24 -14.62 1.39
N VAL A 144 9.14 -15.10 2.25
CA VAL A 144 9.93 -14.24 3.15
C VAL A 144 10.86 -13.34 2.35
N PHE A 145 11.57 -13.89 1.36
CA PHE A 145 12.51 -13.13 0.53
C PHE A 145 11.80 -12.15 -0.40
N VAL A 146 10.64 -12.54 -0.94
CA VAL A 146 9.79 -11.64 -1.74
C VAL A 146 9.23 -10.51 -0.86
N SER A 147 8.87 -10.80 0.39
CA SER A 147 8.43 -9.79 1.37
C SER A 147 9.57 -8.83 1.75
N LEU A 148 10.81 -9.32 1.90
CA LEU A 148 11.99 -8.47 2.15
C LEU A 148 12.27 -7.54 0.97
N PHE A 149 12.17 -8.06 -0.26
CA PHE A 149 12.31 -7.27 -1.49
C PHE A 149 11.28 -6.15 -1.54
N TYR A 150 10.02 -6.50 -1.30
CA TYR A 150 8.91 -5.57 -1.22
C TYR A 150 9.14 -4.50 -0.13
N PHE A 151 9.47 -4.92 1.08
CA PHE A 151 9.69 -4.03 2.23
C PHE A 151 10.83 -3.03 1.99
N ALA A 152 11.93 -3.45 1.35
CA ALA A 152 13.01 -2.55 0.97
C ALA A 152 12.53 -1.45 0.00
N ASN A 153 11.64 -1.79 -0.93
CA ASN A 153 11.03 -0.81 -1.85
C ASN A 153 10.08 0.14 -1.12
N LEU A 154 9.24 -0.36 -0.21
CA LEU A 154 8.37 0.46 0.62
C LEU A 154 9.17 1.45 1.47
N LEU A 155 10.18 0.97 2.21
CA LEU A 155 11.02 1.83 3.04
C LEU A 155 11.74 2.88 2.20
N SER A 156 12.25 2.49 1.04
CA SER A 156 12.90 3.44 0.13
C SER A 156 11.92 4.52 -0.36
N ASN A 157 10.63 4.20 -0.53
CA ASN A 157 9.61 5.17 -0.90
C ASN A 157 9.19 6.08 0.25
N LEU A 158 9.10 5.56 1.48
CA LEU A 158 8.89 6.41 2.66
C LEU A 158 10.02 7.44 2.81
N LEU A 159 11.28 7.02 2.65
CA LEU A 159 12.42 7.93 2.68
C LEU A 159 12.35 8.99 1.56
N ARG A 160 11.90 8.61 0.36
CA ARG A 160 11.66 9.57 -0.74
C ARG A 160 10.52 10.53 -0.44
N ALA A 161 9.43 10.07 0.16
CA ALA A 161 8.32 10.93 0.55
C ALA A 161 8.79 11.99 1.58
N LEU A 162 9.60 11.58 2.56
CA LEU A 162 10.22 12.50 3.52
C LEU A 162 11.16 13.50 2.83
N ASP A 163 11.95 13.06 1.85
CA ASP A 163 12.83 13.92 1.07
C ASP A 163 12.04 14.92 0.20
N VAL A 164 10.93 14.47 -0.42
CA VAL A 164 9.99 15.32 -1.17
C VAL A 164 9.40 16.41 -0.29
N TYR A 165 9.00 16.06 0.94
CA TYR A 165 8.49 17.02 1.93
C TYR A 165 9.57 18.01 2.38
N ARG A 166 10.75 17.52 2.78
CA ARG A 166 11.85 18.36 3.29
C ARG A 166 12.38 19.36 2.27
N HIS A 167 12.38 18.99 0.99
CA HIS A 167 12.91 19.81 -0.10
C HIS A 167 11.83 20.48 -0.96
N ASN A 168 10.56 20.49 -0.51
CA ASN A 168 9.45 21.14 -1.20
C ASN A 168 9.34 20.75 -2.68
N LYS A 169 9.57 19.47 -3.02
CA LYS A 169 9.52 18.99 -4.41
C LYS A 169 8.08 18.88 -4.95
N PHE A 170 7.12 18.86 -4.03
CA PHE A 170 5.67 18.89 -4.25
C PHE A 170 5.08 20.02 -3.41
N PRO A 171 3.86 20.49 -3.73
CA PRO A 171 3.13 21.39 -2.84
C PRO A 171 3.01 20.80 -1.42
N LEU A 172 2.90 21.66 -0.42
CA LEU A 172 2.98 21.29 0.99
C LEU A 172 1.95 20.21 1.37
N ILE A 173 0.68 20.42 0.98
CA ILE A 173 -0.41 19.48 1.28
C ILE A 173 -0.15 18.12 0.64
N ASN A 174 0.27 18.09 -0.63
CA ASN A 174 0.54 16.86 -1.37
C ASN A 174 1.71 16.06 -0.79
N SER A 175 2.78 16.76 -0.41
CA SER A 175 3.94 16.11 0.21
C SER A 175 3.61 15.59 1.61
N SER A 176 2.80 16.31 2.40
CA SER A 176 2.28 15.81 3.68
C SER A 176 1.41 14.56 3.51
N LEU A 177 0.51 14.55 2.53
CA LEU A 177 -0.34 13.39 2.22
C LEU A 177 0.49 12.18 1.78
N LEU A 178 1.53 12.37 0.96
CA LEU A 178 2.47 11.31 0.59
C LEU A 178 3.15 10.71 1.83
N VAL A 179 3.69 11.55 2.71
CA VAL A 179 4.39 11.10 3.93
C VAL A 179 3.42 10.34 4.84
N ALA A 180 2.26 10.92 5.12
CA ALA A 180 1.24 10.29 5.96
C ALA A 180 0.78 8.94 5.36
N GLY A 181 0.55 8.90 4.04
CA GLY A 181 0.19 7.70 3.31
C GLY A 181 1.24 6.59 3.46
N PHE A 182 2.51 6.87 3.21
CA PHE A 182 3.58 5.88 3.34
C PHE A 182 3.87 5.46 4.79
N ILE A 183 3.67 6.34 5.77
CA ILE A 183 3.76 5.97 7.19
C ILE A 183 2.65 4.98 7.55
N LEU A 184 1.41 5.28 7.17
CA LEU A 184 0.28 4.36 7.40
C LEU A 184 0.49 3.03 6.68
N PHE A 185 1.05 3.05 5.47
CA PHE A 185 1.40 1.83 4.74
C PHE A 185 2.40 0.98 5.54
N LEU A 186 3.49 1.60 6.02
CA LEU A 186 4.47 0.91 6.84
C LEU A 186 3.85 0.33 8.13
N LEU A 187 2.96 1.06 8.78
CA LEU A 187 2.24 0.57 9.96
C LEU A 187 1.33 -0.63 9.64
N CYS A 188 0.66 -0.62 8.48
CA CYS A 188 -0.07 -1.79 7.99
C CYS A 188 0.85 -3.01 7.89
N ASP A 189 1.98 -2.88 7.20
CA ASP A 189 2.87 -4.01 6.94
C ASP A 189 3.59 -4.53 8.18
N ILE A 190 3.88 -3.66 9.15
CA ILE A 190 4.37 -4.11 10.46
C ILE A 190 3.33 -5.03 11.11
N ASN A 191 2.03 -4.71 11.02
CA ASN A 191 0.98 -5.58 11.53
C ASN A 191 0.84 -6.87 10.71
N VAL A 192 1.01 -6.82 9.38
CA VAL A 192 1.07 -8.03 8.53
C VAL A 192 2.22 -8.94 8.99
N ALA A 193 3.40 -8.40 9.23
CA ALA A 193 4.56 -9.16 9.69
C ALA A 193 4.31 -9.78 11.07
N ILE A 194 3.80 -9.00 12.03
CA ILE A 194 3.49 -9.49 13.38
C ILE A 194 2.50 -10.65 13.34
N TYR A 195 1.39 -10.51 12.59
CA TYR A 195 0.38 -11.54 12.48
C TYR A 195 0.93 -12.85 11.91
N ASN A 196 1.82 -12.78 10.92
CA ASN A 196 2.39 -13.97 10.27
C ASN A 196 3.56 -14.60 11.04
N VAL A 197 4.28 -13.83 11.87
CA VAL A 197 5.40 -14.34 12.68
C VAL A 197 4.92 -14.90 14.02
N VAL A 198 3.82 -14.37 14.58
CA VAL A 198 3.29 -14.86 15.85
C VAL A 198 2.54 -16.18 15.64
N PRO A 199 2.92 -17.27 16.34
CA PRO A 199 2.28 -18.58 16.16
C PRO A 199 0.80 -18.54 16.56
N LEU A 200 -0.08 -18.98 15.65
CA LEU A 200 -1.54 -19.03 15.87
C LEU A 200 -1.96 -19.91 17.07
N ASN A 201 -1.17 -20.93 17.41
CA ASN A 201 -1.43 -21.87 18.51
C ASN A 201 -0.62 -21.56 19.77
N THR A 202 -0.22 -20.31 19.96
CA THR A 202 0.51 -19.91 21.16
C THR A 202 -0.37 -20.01 22.41
N ALA A 203 0.10 -20.73 23.43
CA ALA A 203 -0.55 -20.75 24.76
C ALA A 203 -0.34 -19.42 25.52
N ASN A 204 0.50 -18.51 24.98
CA ASN A 204 0.77 -17.22 25.58
C ASN A 204 -0.32 -16.21 25.20
N ILE A 205 -1.15 -15.83 26.18
CA ILE A 205 -2.25 -14.87 26.02
C ILE A 205 -1.81 -13.52 25.44
N PHE A 206 -0.61 -13.03 25.78
CA PHE A 206 -0.11 -11.78 25.25
C PHE A 206 0.16 -11.87 23.75
N LEU A 207 0.76 -12.98 23.30
CA LEU A 207 1.02 -13.21 21.88
C LEU A 207 -0.28 -13.38 21.09
N TYR A 208 -1.27 -14.07 21.65
CA TYR A 208 -2.59 -14.17 21.05
C TYR A 208 -3.24 -12.79 20.86
N ILE A 209 -3.29 -11.97 21.91
CA ILE A 209 -3.86 -10.60 21.85
C ILE A 209 -3.11 -9.76 20.81
N LEU A 210 -1.78 -9.86 20.76
CA LEU A 210 -0.96 -9.13 19.80
C LEU A 210 -1.29 -9.51 18.35
N SER A 211 -1.37 -10.81 18.04
CA SER A 211 -1.72 -11.29 16.69
C SER A 211 -3.13 -10.87 16.27
N ASP A 212 -4.09 -11.04 17.16
CA ASP A 212 -5.50 -10.68 16.95
C ASP A 212 -5.67 -9.15 16.76
N LEU A 213 -4.96 -8.35 17.55
CA LEU A 213 -4.92 -6.89 17.35
C LEU A 213 -4.28 -6.52 16.02
N SER A 214 -3.15 -7.14 15.67
CA SER A 214 -2.47 -6.88 14.40
C SER A 214 -3.35 -7.19 13.19
N LEU A 215 -4.10 -8.30 13.20
CA LEU A 215 -5.06 -8.63 12.15
C LEU A 215 -6.05 -7.49 11.85
N ARG A 216 -6.59 -6.84 12.89
CA ARG A 216 -7.50 -5.70 12.75
C ARG A 216 -6.78 -4.41 12.35
N LEU A 217 -5.57 -4.19 12.87
CA LEU A 217 -4.81 -2.98 12.59
C LEU A 217 -4.27 -2.92 11.15
N MET A 218 -4.08 -4.06 10.47
CA MET A 218 -3.70 -4.08 9.05
C MET A 218 -4.62 -3.17 8.23
N TRP A 219 -5.92 -3.46 8.23
CA TRP A 219 -6.88 -2.72 7.42
C TRP A 219 -7.26 -1.36 7.99
N PHE A 220 -7.11 -1.17 9.31
CA PHE A 220 -7.23 0.14 9.94
C PHE A 220 -6.22 1.14 9.35
N PHE A 221 -4.99 0.71 9.07
CA PHE A 221 -3.98 1.56 8.46
C PHE A 221 -4.00 1.54 6.94
N TYR A 222 -4.35 0.40 6.33
CA TYR A 222 -4.18 0.18 4.90
C TYR A 222 -5.08 1.05 4.02
N LEU A 223 -6.40 1.04 4.21
CA LEU A 223 -7.29 1.84 3.35
C LEU A 223 -7.03 3.35 3.50
N PRO A 224 -6.86 3.91 4.72
CA PRO A 224 -6.47 5.31 4.88
C PRO A 224 -5.13 5.65 4.20
N SER A 225 -4.15 4.73 4.23
CA SER A 225 -2.89 4.89 3.50
C SER A 225 -3.14 5.12 2.00
N GLN A 226 -3.91 4.23 1.37
CA GLN A 226 -4.19 4.33 -0.07
C GLN A 226 -4.96 5.60 -0.43
N ILE A 227 -5.90 6.03 0.43
CA ILE A 227 -6.63 7.29 0.26
C ILE A 227 -5.67 8.49 0.28
N PHE A 228 -4.73 8.55 1.23
CA PHE A 228 -3.77 9.65 1.31
C PHE A 228 -2.79 9.67 0.13
N ILE A 229 -2.33 8.49 -0.30
CA ILE A 229 -1.47 8.39 -1.49
C ILE A 229 -2.24 8.82 -2.75
N ALA A 230 -3.51 8.46 -2.90
CA ALA A 230 -4.37 8.91 -3.99
C ALA A 230 -4.54 10.43 -3.99
N LEU A 231 -5.03 11.00 -2.89
CA LEU A 231 -5.27 12.45 -2.75
C LEU A 231 -4.01 13.30 -2.95
N SER A 232 -2.82 12.73 -2.75
CA SER A 232 -1.58 13.45 -3.03
C SER A 232 -1.38 13.81 -4.52
N GLY A 233 -2.20 13.32 -5.44
CA GLY A 233 -2.18 13.70 -6.86
C GLY A 233 -3.00 14.95 -7.20
N LEU A 234 -3.93 15.34 -6.32
CA LEU A 234 -4.84 16.46 -6.51
C LEU A 234 -4.13 17.80 -6.32
N ASP A 235 -4.37 18.75 -7.22
CA ASP A 235 -3.91 20.12 -7.06
C ASP A 235 -4.86 20.90 -6.13
N PHE A 236 -4.37 21.22 -4.93
CA PHE A 236 -5.13 21.95 -3.91
C PHE A 236 -5.05 23.47 -4.04
N GLU A 237 -4.20 23.99 -4.93
CA GLU A 237 -4.00 25.44 -5.11
C GLU A 237 -5.03 26.08 -6.08
N TYR A 238 -5.99 25.28 -6.58
CA TYR A 238 -7.02 25.66 -7.56
C TYR A 238 -8.47 25.69 -7.06
#